data_AF-A0A7W4Z012-F1
#
_entry.id   AF-A0A7W4Z012-F1
#
_cell.length_a   1.000
_cell.length_b   1.000
_cell.length_c   1.000
_cell.angle_alpha   90.00
_cell.angle_beta   90.00
_cell.angle_gamma   90.00
#
_symmetry.space_group_name_H-M   'P 1'
#
loop_
_entity.id
_entity.type
_entity.pdbx_description
1 polymer ?
#
loop_
_entity_poly.entity_id
_entity_poly.type
_entity_poly.pdbx_seq_one_letter_code
_entity_poly.pdbx_strand_id
1 'polypeptide(L)'
;MRSPLGRRLLPATVLLTLALEALVVGSLAAPAGAEPESPASTSTSDSPDAAAAALEEVQELLAPQATPAPAQRQATGDDTEEQTGRDLTLALRELRLRMDDLSAADRAAARRVTKRPSADVYRDFGSARVHWRSTDTAITPRWIKKVGSVVDRVLSTYANAGYRTPKSDGARGGGDGLLDIYLVDFAAEQQYGLYGYCDTDVAPPAEGPYDTWAYCALDHTFQGFPRKPIQSLKVTAAHELFHAVQFAYDYNEDAWFMEATAVWAEDEVYDRINDNLQYLPMSPMRQPRQSLDQFGDSLRHYGAWIFFRYLSERFPRSQGRMPVIVRKIWERADGSRNGPDDYSIQAVSKELASRGTDLRRVYAQFADANRRPRRTYEEGRSYRAAPTRAHTFTPASHDTGWQQVRVNHLASTTLSVRPGPELKQRRLRVAVDLPAKRRGSAAVLTWYDEQGRAHRTMVRLSRKGVGTAEVRFGSGRVRRVDLTLANASIRSRCWQGQVDGVEYSCRGLPRDDHSRMRYRIRAVR
;
A
#
# COMPACT_ATOMS: atom_id res chain seq x y z
N MET A 1 -35.14 -24.25 -69.95
CA MET A 1 -34.30 -23.70 -68.85
C MET A 1 -35.02 -23.97 -67.54
N ARG A 2 -34.35 -24.66 -66.62
CA ARG A 2 -34.92 -25.24 -65.40
C ARG A 2 -35.25 -24.15 -64.35
N SER A 3 -36.47 -24.23 -63.80
CA SER A 3 -36.82 -23.81 -62.42
C SER A 3 -36.09 -24.69 -61.38
N PRO A 4 -36.10 -24.42 -60.05
CA PRO A 4 -37.31 -24.53 -59.19
C PRO A 4 -37.48 -23.41 -58.13
N LEU A 5 -38.73 -22.95 -57.87
CA LEU A 5 -39.64 -23.26 -56.73
C LEU A 5 -39.37 -22.34 -55.49
N GLY A 6 -40.29 -21.49 -54.98
CA GLY A 6 -41.75 -21.62 -54.82
C GLY A 6 -42.05 -22.39 -53.52
N ARG A 7 -42.89 -22.01 -52.55
CA ARG A 7 -44.15 -21.23 -52.50
C ARG A 7 -44.59 -21.14 -50.99
N ARG A 8 -45.18 -20.02 -50.51
CA ARG A 8 -46.62 -19.76 -50.10
C ARG A 8 -47.10 -20.46 -48.81
N LEU A 9 -48.09 -20.02 -48.00
CA LEU A 9 -48.99 -18.85 -47.79
C LEU A 9 -49.79 -19.15 -46.48
N LEU A 10 -50.06 -18.13 -45.62
CA LEU A 10 -51.29 -17.72 -44.87
C LEU A 10 -52.33 -18.76 -44.28
N PRO A 11 -53.38 -18.36 -43.51
CA PRO A 11 -53.48 -17.64 -42.21
C PRO A 11 -54.62 -18.23 -41.28
N ALA A 12 -55.13 -17.42 -40.32
CA ALA A 12 -56.32 -17.58 -39.44
C ALA A 12 -56.05 -18.23 -38.06
N THR A 13 -56.57 -17.74 -36.92
CA THR A 13 -57.93 -17.25 -36.66
C THR A 13 -57.97 -16.37 -35.40
N VAL A 14 -58.85 -15.36 -35.43
CA VAL A 14 -59.27 -14.44 -34.36
C VAL A 14 -60.20 -15.14 -33.37
N LEU A 15 -60.18 -14.78 -32.07
CA LEU A 15 -61.41 -14.62 -31.30
C LEU A 15 -61.17 -13.80 -30.02
N LEU A 16 -61.90 -12.68 -29.98
CA LEU A 16 -62.05 -11.73 -28.89
C LEU A 16 -63.47 -11.94 -28.34
N THR A 17 -63.64 -12.09 -27.02
CA THR A 17 -64.95 -11.92 -26.37
C THR A 17 -64.78 -11.23 -25.02
N LEU A 18 -65.52 -10.13 -24.89
CA LEU A 18 -65.81 -9.32 -23.71
C LEU A 18 -66.74 -10.02 -22.70
N ALA A 19 -66.72 -9.54 -21.44
CA ALA A 19 -67.86 -9.16 -20.57
C ALA A 19 -67.53 -9.48 -19.08
N LEU A 20 -67.47 -8.48 -18.18
CA LEU A 20 -68.55 -7.98 -17.28
C LEU A 20 -68.89 -9.00 -16.17
N GLU A 21 -69.00 -8.75 -14.86
CA GLU A 21 -68.94 -7.61 -13.93
C GLU A 21 -68.97 -8.20 -12.48
N ALA A 22 -68.53 -7.41 -11.49
CA ALA A 22 -68.95 -7.36 -10.08
C ALA A 22 -69.06 -8.62 -9.18
N LEU A 23 -68.37 -8.63 -8.03
CA LEU A 23 -69.02 -8.51 -6.71
C LEU A 23 -67.98 -8.36 -5.56
N VAL A 24 -68.36 -7.54 -4.59
CA VAL A 24 -67.72 -7.32 -3.28
C VAL A 24 -68.22 -8.37 -2.27
N VAL A 25 -67.42 -8.59 -1.22
CA VAL A 25 -67.72 -9.07 0.16
C VAL A 25 -66.94 -10.33 0.52
N GLY A 26 -66.06 -10.18 1.51
CA GLY A 26 -65.08 -11.18 1.91
C GLY A 26 -65.50 -12.10 3.06
N SER A 27 -64.58 -13.00 3.40
CA SER A 27 -64.43 -13.61 4.72
C SER A 27 -63.13 -14.43 4.76
N LEU A 28 -62.16 -13.90 5.51
CA LEU A 28 -61.23 -14.53 6.45
C LEU A 28 -60.67 -15.95 6.18
N ALA A 29 -59.32 -15.97 6.21
CA ALA A 29 -58.41 -16.92 6.89
C ALA A 29 -57.56 -17.85 6.00
N ALA A 30 -56.31 -17.42 5.75
CA ALA A 30 -55.12 -18.26 5.68
C ALA A 30 -53.88 -17.41 6.03
N PRO A 31 -52.85 -17.97 6.70
CA PRO A 31 -51.86 -17.19 7.44
C PRO A 31 -50.85 -16.49 6.52
N ALA A 32 -50.42 -15.31 6.97
CA ALA A 32 -49.40 -14.48 6.32
C ALA A 32 -48.09 -15.25 6.13
N GLY A 33 -47.73 -15.52 4.87
CA GLY A 33 -46.36 -15.74 4.47
C GLY A 33 -45.69 -14.37 4.39
N ALA A 34 -44.78 -14.10 5.32
CA ALA A 34 -43.90 -12.94 5.25
C ALA A 34 -43.02 -13.08 4.00
N GLU A 35 -43.09 -12.09 3.11
CA GLU A 35 -42.05 -11.87 2.10
C GLU A 35 -40.72 -11.59 2.83
N PRO A 36 -39.59 -12.17 2.40
CA PRO A 36 -38.31 -11.80 2.96
C PRO A 36 -37.98 -10.37 2.53
N GLU A 37 -38.06 -9.44 3.48
CA GLU A 37 -37.45 -8.12 3.36
C GLU A 37 -35.99 -8.25 2.90
N SER A 38 -35.64 -7.52 1.84
CA SER A 38 -34.25 -7.23 1.48
C SER A 38 -33.53 -6.67 2.70
N PRO A 39 -32.41 -7.25 3.16
CA PRO A 39 -31.60 -6.58 4.15
C PRO A 39 -30.90 -5.41 3.46
N ALA A 40 -31.30 -4.20 3.85
CA ALA A 40 -30.47 -3.02 3.70
C ALA A 40 -29.10 -3.33 4.31
N SER A 41 -28.06 -3.32 3.48
CA SER A 41 -26.68 -3.47 3.91
C SER A 41 -26.25 -2.18 4.60
N THR A 42 -26.41 -2.10 5.91
CA THR A 42 -25.65 -1.16 6.72
C THR A 42 -24.23 -1.70 6.85
N SER A 43 -23.34 -1.18 6.01
CA SER A 43 -21.90 -1.22 6.23
C SER A 43 -21.62 -0.60 7.60
N THR A 44 -20.95 -1.34 8.49
CA THR A 44 -20.44 -0.78 9.75
C THR A 44 -19.30 0.23 9.53
N SER A 45 -18.94 0.53 8.28
CA SER A 45 -17.93 1.53 7.91
C SER A 45 -18.48 2.93 7.66
N ASP A 46 -19.79 3.14 7.55
CA ASP A 46 -20.43 4.45 7.28
C ASP A 46 -21.27 4.93 8.47
N SER A 47 -20.97 4.41 9.66
CA SER A 47 -21.66 4.78 10.90
C SER A 47 -21.14 6.14 11.42
N PRO A 48 -22.00 6.96 12.06
CA PRO A 48 -21.58 8.11 12.86
C PRO A 48 -20.42 7.81 13.84
N ASP A 49 -20.30 6.56 14.31
CA ASP A 49 -19.22 6.12 15.19
C ASP A 49 -17.84 6.17 14.52
N ALA A 50 -17.76 5.81 13.23
CA ALA A 50 -16.50 5.83 12.48
C ALA A 50 -16.07 7.26 12.14
N ALA A 51 -17.04 8.16 11.92
CA ALA A 51 -16.77 9.58 11.75
C ALA A 51 -16.25 10.22 13.04
N ALA A 52 -16.85 9.88 14.18
CA ALA A 52 -16.38 10.33 15.49
C ALA A 52 -14.97 9.81 15.80
N ALA A 53 -14.67 8.54 15.50
CA ALA A 53 -13.35 7.95 15.68
C ALA A 53 -12.28 8.66 14.83
N ALA A 54 -12.58 9.01 13.58
CA ALA A 54 -11.65 9.77 12.73
C ALA A 54 -11.36 11.18 13.30
N LEU A 55 -12.36 11.82 13.91
CA LEU A 55 -12.15 13.10 14.59
C LEU A 55 -11.30 12.93 15.86
N GLU A 56 -11.57 11.89 16.64
CA GLU A 56 -10.80 11.55 17.84
C GLU A 56 -9.33 11.29 17.49
N GLU A 57 -9.05 10.49 16.47
CA GLU A 57 -7.70 10.23 15.97
C GLU A 57 -6.96 11.53 15.61
N VAL A 58 -7.58 12.43 14.83
CA VAL A 58 -6.98 13.72 14.50
C VAL A 58 -6.74 14.57 15.76
N GLN A 59 -7.67 14.55 16.71
CA GLN A 59 -7.51 15.28 17.98
C GLN A 59 -6.37 14.70 18.82
N GLU A 60 -6.21 13.38 18.87
CA GLU A 60 -5.08 12.72 19.54
C GLU A 60 -3.75 13.01 18.85
N LEU A 61 -3.74 13.04 17.51
CA LEU A 61 -2.58 13.42 16.70
C LEU A 61 -2.24 14.92 16.74
N LEU A 62 -3.14 15.77 17.25
CA LEU A 62 -2.88 17.19 17.49
C LEU A 62 -2.83 17.53 18.99
N ALA A 63 -3.10 16.57 19.86
CA ALA A 63 -3.10 16.77 21.29
C ALA A 63 -1.69 17.16 21.77
N PRO A 64 -1.58 18.12 22.71
CA PRO A 64 -0.32 18.45 23.35
C PRO A 64 0.32 17.23 23.99
N GLN A 65 1.55 16.93 23.60
CA GLN A 65 2.34 15.85 24.21
C GLN A 65 3.44 16.42 25.11
N ALA A 66 3.81 15.65 26.14
CA ALA A 66 5.00 15.95 26.91
C ALA A 66 6.24 15.92 26.01
N THR A 67 7.18 16.83 26.23
CA THR A 67 8.43 16.87 25.45
C THR A 67 9.12 15.51 25.50
N PRO A 68 9.34 14.84 24.35
CA PRO A 68 10.06 13.57 24.34
C PRO A 68 11.47 13.76 24.89
N ALA A 69 11.96 12.79 25.67
CA ALA A 69 13.38 12.72 26.00
C ALA A 69 14.20 12.67 24.69
N PRO A 70 15.36 13.34 24.58
CA PRO A 70 16.14 13.34 23.36
C PRO A 70 16.50 11.90 22.96
N ALA A 71 16.08 11.50 21.76
CA ALA A 71 16.32 10.17 21.20
C ALA A 71 17.83 9.84 21.28
N GLN A 72 18.20 8.92 22.16
CA GLN A 72 19.58 8.44 22.26
C GLN A 72 19.81 7.44 21.13
N ARG A 73 20.59 7.85 20.13
CA ARG A 73 21.09 6.90 19.13
C ARG A 73 22.00 5.88 19.82
N GLN A 74 21.50 4.67 20.08
CA GLN A 74 22.37 3.51 20.19
C GLN A 74 22.45 2.82 18.82
N ALA A 75 23.65 2.85 18.25
CA ALA A 75 24.03 2.12 17.05
C ALA A 75 24.29 0.65 17.39
N THR A 76 23.34 -0.01 18.07
CA THR A 76 23.38 -1.43 18.38
C THR A 76 22.39 -2.16 17.49
N GLY A 77 22.86 -3.24 16.87
CA GLY A 77 22.17 -3.98 15.83
C GLY A 77 20.99 -4.84 16.32
N ASP A 78 20.24 -4.39 17.29
CA ASP A 78 18.98 -4.97 17.75
C ASP A 78 18.51 -3.94 18.76
N ASP A 79 17.55 -3.08 18.41
CA ASP A 79 16.76 -2.31 19.38
C ASP A 79 15.56 -1.68 18.66
N THR A 80 14.38 -2.00 19.19
CA THR A 80 13.08 -1.38 18.94
C THR A 80 13.02 -0.10 19.76
N GLU A 81 13.47 1.02 19.21
CA GLU A 81 12.88 2.31 19.57
C GLU A 81 11.88 2.65 18.47
N GLU A 82 10.60 2.48 18.83
CA GLU A 82 9.44 2.75 18.01
C GLU A 82 9.34 4.26 17.83
N GLN A 83 9.86 4.77 16.72
CA GLN A 83 9.52 6.12 16.27
C GLN A 83 8.08 6.04 15.76
N THR A 84 7.14 6.45 16.60
CA THR A 84 5.73 6.61 16.21
C THR A 84 5.65 7.77 15.22
N GLY A 85 5.75 7.46 13.92
CA GLY A 85 5.36 8.41 12.89
C GLY A 85 3.89 8.75 13.11
N ARG A 86 3.60 10.02 13.38
CA ARG A 86 2.23 10.54 13.48
C ARG A 86 1.74 10.81 12.06
N ASP A 87 0.86 9.94 11.55
CA ASP A 87 0.31 10.03 10.20
C ASP A 87 -0.87 11.02 10.15
N LEU A 88 -0.55 12.32 10.22
CA LEU A 88 -1.58 13.34 10.22
C LEU A 88 -2.24 13.53 8.85
N THR A 89 -1.51 13.27 7.75
CA THR A 89 -2.06 13.38 6.38
C THR A 89 -3.23 12.42 6.18
N LEU A 90 -3.06 11.14 6.56
CA LEU A 90 -4.09 10.12 6.31
C LEU A 90 -5.22 10.23 7.33
N ALA A 91 -4.94 10.64 8.57
CA ALA A 91 -5.97 10.91 9.58
C ALA A 91 -6.85 12.11 9.18
N LEU A 92 -6.26 13.23 8.74
CA LEU A 92 -7.02 14.38 8.23
C LEU A 92 -7.85 13.98 7.02
N ARG A 93 -7.29 13.19 6.11
CA ARG A 93 -7.99 12.66 4.94
C ARG A 93 -9.21 11.83 5.31
N GLU A 94 -9.07 10.90 6.25
CA GLU A 94 -10.20 10.08 6.70
C GLU A 94 -11.29 10.93 7.38
N LEU A 95 -10.90 11.90 8.20
CA LEU A 95 -11.85 12.86 8.79
C LEU A 95 -12.59 13.69 7.73
N ARG A 96 -11.88 14.13 6.69
CA ARG A 96 -12.43 14.92 5.57
C ARG A 96 -13.49 14.13 4.79
N LEU A 97 -13.22 12.86 4.50
CA LEU A 97 -14.14 11.98 3.79
C LEU A 97 -15.42 11.72 4.58
N ARG A 98 -15.35 11.78 5.92
CA ARG A 98 -16.47 11.50 6.85
C ARG A 98 -17.13 12.75 7.41
N MET A 99 -16.76 13.93 6.94
CA MET A 99 -17.21 15.20 7.51
C MET A 99 -18.75 15.32 7.51
N ASP A 100 -19.43 14.72 6.54
CA ASP A 100 -20.88 14.77 6.40
C ASP A 100 -21.64 13.80 7.33
N ASP A 101 -20.95 12.79 7.86
CA ASP A 101 -21.51 11.82 8.82
C ASP A 101 -21.39 12.28 10.27
N LEU A 102 -20.59 13.33 10.53
CA LEU A 102 -20.41 13.92 11.86
C LEU A 102 -21.68 14.62 12.36
N SER A 103 -21.91 14.52 13.68
CA SER A 103 -22.87 15.34 14.40
C SER A 103 -22.58 16.83 14.21
N ALA A 104 -23.55 17.72 14.45
CA ALA A 104 -23.32 19.15 14.30
C ALA A 104 -22.18 19.68 15.22
N ALA A 105 -22.06 19.12 16.43
CA ALA A 105 -21.02 19.49 17.39
C ALA A 105 -19.64 18.99 16.93
N ASP A 106 -19.56 17.73 16.50
CA ASP A 106 -18.31 17.14 16.04
C ASP A 106 -17.85 17.76 14.72
N ARG A 107 -18.77 18.07 13.81
CA ARG A 107 -18.47 18.81 12.59
C ARG A 107 -17.91 20.20 12.87
N ALA A 108 -18.41 20.88 13.91
CA ALA A 108 -17.83 22.14 14.35
C ALA A 108 -16.43 21.97 14.94
N ALA A 109 -16.13 20.85 15.60
CA ALA A 109 -14.81 20.49 16.09
C ALA A 109 -13.84 20.11 14.96
N ALA A 110 -14.27 19.28 14.01
CA ALA A 110 -13.55 18.93 12.80
C ALA A 110 -13.14 20.17 12.00
N ARG A 111 -14.05 21.14 11.84
CA ARG A 111 -13.75 22.44 11.19
C ARG A 111 -12.71 23.29 11.92
N ARG A 112 -12.36 23.00 13.18
CA ARG A 112 -11.27 23.70 13.89
C ARG A 112 -9.92 23.08 13.59
N VAL A 113 -9.84 21.74 13.60
CA VAL A 113 -8.59 20.99 13.38
C VAL A 113 -8.21 20.88 11.91
N THR A 114 -9.17 21.08 11.00
CA THR A 114 -8.96 21.03 9.54
C THR A 114 -8.79 22.41 8.89
N LYS A 115 -8.44 23.45 9.67
CA LYS A 115 -8.13 24.76 9.08
C LYS A 115 -6.71 24.78 8.54
N ARG A 116 -6.51 25.51 7.44
CA ARG A 116 -5.16 25.90 7.03
C ARG A 116 -4.43 26.61 8.18
N PRO A 117 -3.12 26.36 8.38
CA PRO A 117 -2.34 27.10 9.35
C PRO A 117 -2.40 28.62 9.13
N SER A 118 -2.33 29.39 10.21
CA SER A 118 -2.31 30.85 10.14
C SER A 118 -0.97 31.37 9.62
N ALA A 119 -0.98 32.25 8.62
CA ALA A 119 0.20 32.95 8.14
C ALA A 119 -0.19 34.33 7.59
N ASP A 120 0.75 35.28 7.65
CA ASP A 120 0.58 36.66 7.19
C ASP A 120 1.67 37.09 6.20
N VAL A 121 2.68 36.25 5.99
CA VAL A 121 3.75 36.47 5.01
C VAL A 121 3.91 35.25 4.14
N TYR A 122 4.19 35.48 2.86
CA TYR A 122 4.49 34.41 1.91
C TYR A 122 5.60 34.78 0.93
N ARG A 123 6.12 33.76 0.25
CA ARG A 123 7.04 33.90 -0.88
C ARG A 123 6.90 32.74 -1.85
N ASP A 124 6.92 33.07 -3.13
CA ASP A 124 6.74 32.10 -4.21
C ASP A 124 8.07 31.48 -4.65
N PHE A 125 8.02 30.18 -4.97
CA PHE A 125 9.13 29.36 -5.42
C PHE A 125 8.64 28.34 -6.44
N GLY A 126 8.83 28.66 -7.73
CA GLY A 126 8.38 27.79 -8.82
C GLY A 126 6.87 27.60 -8.79
N SER A 127 6.40 26.36 -8.62
CA SER A 127 4.98 26.01 -8.57
C SER A 127 4.37 26.01 -7.16
N ALA A 128 5.04 26.61 -6.18
CA ALA A 128 4.59 26.63 -4.79
C ALA A 128 4.72 28.00 -4.14
N ARG A 129 3.87 28.25 -3.15
CA ARG A 129 3.91 29.41 -2.27
C ARG A 129 4.22 28.97 -0.84
N VAL A 130 5.29 29.50 -0.26
CA VAL A 130 5.68 29.20 1.13
C VAL A 130 5.16 30.29 2.04
N HIS A 131 4.37 29.89 3.05
CA HIS A 131 3.70 30.73 4.04
C HIS A 131 4.35 30.61 5.42
N TRP A 132 4.44 31.71 6.15
CA TRP A 132 4.84 31.70 7.56
C TRP A 132 4.28 32.91 8.32
N ARG A 133 4.38 32.86 9.65
CA ARG A 133 4.03 33.99 10.52
C ARG A 133 5.19 34.97 10.62
N SER A 134 4.95 36.27 10.38
CA SER A 134 5.97 37.32 10.58
C SER A 134 6.50 37.39 12.00
N THR A 135 5.69 36.98 12.97
CA THR A 135 6.05 36.89 14.40
C THR A 135 6.98 35.74 14.72
N ASP A 136 7.17 34.78 13.81
CA ASP A 136 8.06 33.65 14.01
C ASP A 136 9.52 34.05 13.75
N THR A 137 10.20 34.46 14.82
CA THR A 137 11.58 34.95 14.75
C THR A 137 12.61 33.86 14.47
N ALA A 138 12.25 32.57 14.55
CA ALA A 138 13.15 31.47 14.20
C ALA A 138 13.30 31.32 12.67
N ILE A 139 12.34 31.83 11.90
CA ILE A 139 12.32 31.77 10.44
C ILE A 139 13.16 32.91 9.85
N THR A 140 14.40 32.59 9.48
CA THR A 140 15.29 33.57 8.84
C THR A 140 15.09 33.65 7.32
N PRO A 141 15.40 34.78 6.66
CA PRO A 141 15.38 34.86 5.19
C PRO A 141 16.26 33.82 4.49
N ARG A 142 17.36 33.41 5.13
CA ARG A 142 18.23 32.34 4.62
C ARG A 142 17.55 30.97 4.70
N TRP A 143 16.78 30.72 5.77
CA TRP A 143 16.02 29.49 5.92
C TRP A 143 14.88 29.41 4.90
N ILE A 144 14.12 30.48 4.72
CA ILE A 144 13.07 30.57 3.69
C ILE A 144 13.61 30.23 2.29
N LYS A 145 14.78 30.75 1.92
CA LYS A 145 15.42 30.38 0.63
C LYS A 145 15.76 28.89 0.54
N LYS A 146 16.15 28.23 1.65
CA LYS A 146 16.43 26.79 1.66
C LYS A 146 15.15 25.98 1.53
N VAL A 147 14.09 26.34 2.27
CA VAL A 147 12.77 25.72 2.16
C VAL A 147 12.27 25.81 0.74
N GLY A 148 12.19 27.03 0.18
CA GLY A 148 11.73 27.24 -1.18
C GLY A 148 12.53 26.47 -2.22
N SER A 149 13.87 26.40 -2.08
CA SER A 149 14.71 25.60 -2.98
C SER A 149 14.50 24.09 -2.85
N VAL A 150 14.16 23.59 -1.66
CA VAL A 150 13.82 22.17 -1.46
C VAL A 150 12.47 21.86 -2.09
N VAL A 151 11.45 22.67 -1.78
CA VAL A 151 10.08 22.52 -2.31
C VAL A 151 10.09 22.55 -3.84
N ASP A 152 10.67 23.59 -4.44
CA ASP A 152 10.75 23.74 -5.90
C ASP A 152 11.47 22.56 -6.56
N ARG A 153 12.58 22.10 -5.96
CA ARG A 153 13.31 20.93 -6.46
C ARG A 153 12.48 19.65 -6.39
N VAL A 154 11.77 19.41 -5.29
CA VAL A 154 10.95 18.20 -5.11
C VAL A 154 9.82 18.18 -6.14
N LEU A 155 9.03 19.26 -6.23
CA LEU A 155 7.93 19.37 -7.19
C LEU A 155 8.43 19.26 -8.64
N SER A 156 9.53 19.93 -8.97
CA SER A 156 10.17 19.82 -10.28
C SER A 156 10.64 18.40 -10.57
N THR A 157 11.11 17.64 -9.57
CA THR A 157 11.52 16.24 -9.75
C THR A 157 10.33 15.37 -10.14
N TYR A 158 9.20 15.50 -9.43
CA TYR A 158 7.96 14.78 -9.75
C TYR A 158 7.41 15.14 -11.13
N ALA A 159 7.31 16.45 -11.43
CA ALA A 159 6.84 16.92 -12.72
C ALA A 159 7.73 16.43 -13.88
N ASN A 160 9.05 16.51 -13.74
CA ASN A 160 9.99 16.03 -14.76
C ASN A 160 9.92 14.50 -14.93
N ALA A 161 9.57 13.76 -13.88
CA ALA A 161 9.32 12.32 -13.94
C ALA A 161 7.99 11.95 -14.62
N GLY A 162 7.18 12.96 -14.92
CA GLY A 162 5.90 12.85 -15.63
C GLY A 162 4.71 12.60 -14.71
N TYR A 163 4.90 12.67 -13.38
CA TYR A 163 3.78 12.64 -12.46
C TYR A 163 2.90 13.88 -12.68
N ARG A 164 1.62 13.79 -12.31
CA ARG A 164 0.75 14.96 -12.24
C ARG A 164 1.35 15.98 -11.28
N THR A 165 1.26 17.25 -11.65
CA THR A 165 1.50 18.33 -10.71
C THR A 165 0.31 18.43 -9.75
N PRO A 166 0.51 18.90 -8.50
CA PRO A 166 -0.59 19.22 -7.60
C PRO A 166 -1.64 20.10 -8.29
N LYS A 167 -2.92 19.84 -8.03
CA LYS A 167 -4.02 20.65 -8.59
C LYS A 167 -4.04 22.04 -7.96
N SER A 168 -4.43 23.01 -8.77
CA SER A 168 -4.71 24.37 -8.30
C SER A 168 -5.93 24.41 -7.38
N ASP A 169 -5.82 25.18 -6.31
CA ASP A 169 -6.90 25.48 -5.35
C ASP A 169 -7.60 26.83 -5.66
N GLY A 170 -7.29 27.42 -6.82
CA GLY A 170 -7.84 28.68 -7.29
C GLY A 170 -7.40 29.87 -6.44
N ALA A 171 -8.36 30.54 -5.81
CA ALA A 171 -8.09 31.75 -5.03
C ALA A 171 -7.74 31.48 -3.55
N ARG A 172 -7.70 30.21 -3.14
CA ARG A 172 -7.39 29.82 -1.76
C ARG A 172 -5.90 30.04 -1.49
N GLY A 173 -5.56 30.12 -0.20
CA GLY A 173 -4.18 30.24 0.27
C GLY A 173 -3.37 31.46 -0.16
N GLY A 174 -3.89 32.35 -1.00
CA GLY A 174 -3.15 33.52 -1.48
C GLY A 174 -3.50 33.97 -2.90
N GLY A 175 -4.41 33.27 -3.59
CA GLY A 175 -5.11 33.87 -4.73
C GLY A 175 -4.58 33.53 -6.13
N ASP A 176 -3.56 32.70 -6.26
CA ASP A 176 -2.83 32.46 -7.52
C ASP A 176 -2.78 31.00 -7.97
N GLY A 177 -3.41 30.11 -7.20
CA GLY A 177 -3.57 28.71 -7.55
C GLY A 177 -2.28 27.88 -7.47
N LEU A 178 -1.24 28.38 -6.78
CA LEU A 178 -0.03 27.63 -6.46
C LEU A 178 -0.27 26.65 -5.31
N LEU A 179 0.57 25.62 -5.18
CA LEU A 179 0.54 24.77 -3.97
C LEU A 179 1.01 25.56 -2.76
N ASP A 180 0.16 25.70 -1.74
CA ASP A 180 0.52 26.38 -0.50
C ASP A 180 1.24 25.46 0.48
N ILE A 181 2.40 25.92 0.96
CA ILE A 181 3.25 25.25 1.94
C ILE A 181 3.38 26.12 3.19
N TYR A 182 2.77 25.70 4.29
CA TYR A 182 2.81 26.41 5.57
C TYR A 182 3.99 25.95 6.42
N LEU A 183 4.79 26.89 6.91
CA LEU A 183 5.80 26.63 7.92
C LEU A 183 5.17 26.74 9.31
N VAL A 184 5.22 25.64 10.06
CA VAL A 184 4.62 25.52 11.39
C VAL A 184 5.71 25.13 12.40
N ASP A 185 5.63 25.69 13.62
CA ASP A 185 6.44 25.22 14.75
C ASP A 185 5.59 24.24 15.56
N PHE A 186 5.59 22.97 15.14
CA PHE A 186 4.79 21.95 15.83
C PHE A 186 5.24 21.75 17.28
N ALA A 187 6.53 21.97 17.59
CA ALA A 187 7.03 21.89 18.94
C ALA A 187 6.47 23.04 19.82
N ALA A 188 6.40 24.27 19.30
CA ALA A 188 5.76 25.39 19.99
C ALA A 188 4.25 25.18 20.17
N GLU A 189 3.59 24.44 19.28
CA GLU A 189 2.20 24.01 19.41
C GLU A 189 2.02 22.76 20.29
N GLN A 190 3.10 22.26 20.90
CA GLN A 190 3.14 21.04 21.73
C GLN A 190 2.75 19.76 20.97
N GLN A 191 2.79 19.79 19.65
CA GLN A 191 2.51 18.68 18.74
C GLN A 191 3.80 17.96 18.34
N TYR A 192 4.60 17.56 19.33
CA TYR A 192 5.86 16.85 19.10
C TYR A 192 5.67 15.61 18.21
N GLY A 193 6.68 15.33 17.37
CA GLY A 193 6.68 14.16 16.48
C GLY A 193 6.07 14.40 15.10
N LEU A 194 5.37 15.51 14.86
CA LEU A 194 4.90 15.89 13.52
C LEU A 194 6.02 16.51 12.70
N TYR A 195 6.36 15.88 11.58
CA TYR A 195 7.30 16.44 10.61
C TYR A 195 6.62 17.40 9.63
N GLY A 196 5.38 17.09 9.26
CA GLY A 196 4.59 17.78 8.26
C GLY A 196 3.28 17.03 8.04
N TYR A 197 2.44 17.57 7.15
CA TYR A 197 1.25 16.91 6.63
C TYR A 197 0.79 17.57 5.33
N CYS A 198 -0.07 16.92 4.57
CA CYS A 198 -0.91 17.55 3.54
C CYS A 198 -2.41 17.37 3.85
N ASP A 199 -3.22 18.34 3.45
CA ASP A 199 -4.68 18.28 3.53
C ASP A 199 -5.30 19.03 2.34
N THR A 200 -6.62 18.97 2.23
CA THR A 200 -7.41 19.73 1.27
C THR A 200 -8.53 20.48 2.00
N ASP A 201 -8.96 21.64 1.51
CA ASP A 201 -10.05 22.37 2.17
C ASP A 201 -11.40 21.64 2.08
N VAL A 202 -11.56 20.79 1.07
CA VAL A 202 -12.82 20.12 0.72
C VAL A 202 -12.50 18.73 0.16
N ALA A 203 -13.08 17.69 0.77
CA ALA A 203 -13.00 16.34 0.24
C ALA A 203 -13.65 16.26 -1.14
N PRO A 204 -13.15 15.40 -2.06
CA PRO A 204 -13.88 15.10 -3.27
C PRO A 204 -15.25 14.45 -2.96
N PRO A 205 -16.20 14.46 -3.91
CA PRO A 205 -17.47 13.77 -3.74
C PRO A 205 -17.29 12.27 -3.49
N ALA A 206 -18.20 11.65 -2.72
CA ALA A 206 -18.14 10.23 -2.35
C ALA A 206 -18.15 9.26 -3.55
N GLU A 207 -18.77 9.65 -4.66
CA GLU A 207 -18.86 8.86 -5.90
C GLU A 207 -17.88 9.37 -6.99
N GLY A 208 -16.90 10.18 -6.59
CA GLY A 208 -15.91 10.77 -7.45
C GLY A 208 -16.39 11.98 -8.28
N PRO A 209 -15.49 12.57 -9.10
CA PRO A 209 -14.08 12.20 -9.24
C PRO A 209 -13.28 12.44 -7.96
N TYR A 210 -12.30 11.57 -7.67
CA TYR A 210 -11.57 11.56 -6.41
C TYR A 210 -10.33 12.45 -6.39
N ASP A 211 -9.98 13.10 -7.50
CA ASP A 211 -8.79 13.95 -7.59
C ASP A 211 -9.06 15.39 -7.10
N THR A 212 -8.27 15.87 -6.15
CA THR A 212 -8.43 17.18 -5.51
C THR A 212 -7.11 17.97 -5.38
N TRP A 213 -7.21 19.24 -4.98
CA TRP A 213 -6.06 20.07 -4.64
C TRP A 213 -5.57 19.79 -3.23
N ALA A 214 -4.33 20.20 -2.94
CA ALA A 214 -3.71 20.07 -1.63
C ALA A 214 -3.21 21.43 -1.15
N TYR A 215 -3.04 21.55 0.16
CA TYR A 215 -2.02 22.38 0.78
C TYR A 215 -1.21 21.48 1.72
N CYS A 216 0.00 21.89 2.07
CA CYS A 216 0.83 21.13 3.00
C CYS A 216 1.42 22.02 4.08
N ALA A 217 1.81 21.41 5.19
CA ALA A 217 2.54 22.05 6.27
C ALA A 217 3.84 21.29 6.53
N LEU A 218 4.91 22.01 6.89
CA LEU A 218 6.21 21.46 7.25
C LEU A 218 6.68 22.08 8.55
N ASP A 219 7.24 21.28 9.45
CA ASP A 219 7.99 21.80 10.59
C ASP A 219 9.15 22.66 10.05
N HIS A 220 9.32 23.88 10.55
CA HIS A 220 10.50 24.69 10.17
C HIS A 220 11.66 24.56 11.14
N THR A 221 11.45 24.01 12.33
CA THR A 221 12.50 23.80 13.34
C THR A 221 13.12 22.42 13.21
N PHE A 222 12.28 21.40 12.94
CA PHE A 222 12.61 19.99 13.09
C PHE A 222 13.24 19.68 14.47
N GLN A 223 12.80 20.39 15.51
CA GLN A 223 13.29 20.20 16.86
C GLN A 223 12.84 18.85 17.43
N GLY A 224 13.77 18.12 18.05
CA GLY A 224 13.48 16.81 18.65
C GLY A 224 13.59 15.63 17.68
N PHE A 225 13.82 15.88 16.39
CA PHE A 225 14.03 14.81 15.42
C PHE A 225 15.49 14.35 15.34
N PRO A 226 15.74 13.06 15.04
CA PRO A 226 17.09 12.50 15.08
C PRO A 226 18.02 13.12 14.04
N ARG A 227 17.50 13.61 12.90
CA ARG A 227 18.31 14.12 11.78
C ARG A 227 18.54 15.62 11.87
N LYS A 228 19.55 16.10 11.13
CA LYS A 228 19.78 17.54 10.98
C LYS A 228 18.56 18.18 10.32
N PRO A 229 18.15 19.41 10.71
CA PRO A 229 16.94 20.04 10.18
C PRO A 229 16.85 20.07 8.64
N ILE A 230 17.97 20.32 7.94
CA ILE A 230 17.98 20.31 6.46
C ILE A 230 17.82 18.92 5.84
N GLN A 231 18.18 17.85 6.55
CA GLN A 231 17.94 16.49 6.08
C GLN A 231 16.48 16.10 6.33
N SER A 232 15.94 16.42 7.50
CA SER A 232 14.52 16.23 7.83
C SER A 232 13.63 16.97 6.83
N LEU A 233 13.88 18.27 6.60
CA LEU A 233 13.18 19.07 5.59
C LEU A 233 13.13 18.42 4.21
N LYS A 234 14.23 17.80 3.78
CA LYS A 234 14.32 17.17 2.46
C LYS A 234 13.44 15.93 2.35
N VAL A 235 13.56 15.00 3.31
CA VAL A 235 12.78 13.75 3.26
C VAL A 235 11.30 14.03 3.52
N THR A 236 10.97 14.91 4.49
CA THR A 236 9.59 15.34 4.73
C THR A 236 9.00 16.04 3.52
N ALA A 237 9.72 16.97 2.89
CA ALA A 237 9.19 17.60 1.67
C ALA A 237 9.03 16.58 0.53
N ALA A 238 9.93 15.61 0.38
CA ALA A 238 9.74 14.54 -0.60
C ALA A 238 8.46 13.73 -0.30
N HIS A 239 8.27 13.34 0.95
CA HIS A 239 7.11 12.57 1.42
C HIS A 239 5.79 13.35 1.22
N GLU A 240 5.64 14.48 1.89
CA GLU A 240 4.39 15.25 1.91
C GLU A 240 4.03 15.77 0.52
N LEU A 241 4.98 16.31 -0.23
CA LEU A 241 4.69 16.81 -1.57
C LEU A 241 4.39 15.69 -2.56
N PHE A 242 4.73 14.43 -2.23
CA PHE A 242 4.23 13.29 -3.00
C PHE A 242 2.75 13.04 -2.68
N HIS A 243 2.25 13.21 -1.45
CA HIS A 243 0.80 13.20 -1.19
C HIS A 243 0.05 14.26 -1.99
N ALA A 244 0.59 15.48 -2.11
CA ALA A 244 -0.01 16.51 -2.97
C ALA A 244 -0.09 16.08 -4.46
N VAL A 245 0.89 15.29 -4.94
CA VAL A 245 0.85 14.65 -6.26
C VAL A 245 -0.19 13.53 -6.31
N GLN A 246 -0.26 12.69 -5.28
CA GLN A 246 -1.22 11.59 -5.18
C GLN A 246 -2.67 12.09 -5.14
N PHE A 247 -2.95 13.18 -4.42
CA PHE A 247 -4.28 13.81 -4.39
C PHE A 247 -4.74 14.27 -5.78
N ALA A 248 -3.80 14.59 -6.68
CA ALA A 248 -4.12 14.92 -8.07
C ALA A 248 -4.42 13.68 -8.95
N TYR A 249 -4.18 12.46 -8.45
CA TYR A 249 -4.60 11.19 -9.05
C TYR A 249 -5.87 10.67 -8.38
N ASP A 250 -5.83 10.47 -7.07
CA ASP A 250 -6.91 9.93 -6.25
C ASP A 250 -6.63 10.24 -4.78
N TYR A 251 -7.49 11.06 -4.18
CA TYR A 251 -7.45 11.40 -2.75
C TYR A 251 -8.00 10.28 -1.86
N ASN A 252 -8.87 9.41 -2.37
CA ASN A 252 -9.55 8.35 -1.60
C ASN A 252 -8.90 6.96 -1.80
N GLU A 253 -7.69 6.91 -2.37
CA GLU A 253 -6.96 5.67 -2.59
C GLU A 253 -6.51 5.01 -1.26
N ASP A 254 -6.24 3.72 -1.31
CA ASP A 254 -5.85 2.91 -0.16
C ASP A 254 -4.64 3.50 0.59
N ALA A 255 -4.81 3.74 1.89
CA ALA A 255 -3.85 4.44 2.73
C ALA A 255 -2.45 3.80 2.71
N TRP A 256 -2.38 2.46 2.76
CA TRP A 256 -1.10 1.74 2.72
C TRP A 256 -0.28 2.07 1.47
N PHE A 257 -0.94 2.30 0.34
CA PHE A 257 -0.31 2.55 -0.95
C PHE A 257 0.17 4.00 -1.07
N MET A 258 -0.63 4.94 -0.56
CA MET A 258 -0.24 6.34 -0.43
C MET A 258 1.05 6.45 0.38
N GLU A 259 1.05 5.87 1.58
CA GLU A 259 2.18 5.91 2.50
C GLU A 259 3.42 5.19 1.98
N ALA A 260 3.26 3.94 1.53
CA ALA A 260 4.38 3.16 1.03
C ALA A 260 5.07 3.82 -0.18
N THR A 261 4.31 4.52 -1.03
CA THR A 261 4.88 5.23 -2.17
C THR A 261 5.42 6.63 -1.82
N ALA A 262 4.91 7.30 -0.78
CA ALA A 262 5.50 8.52 -0.24
C ALA A 262 6.88 8.25 0.39
N VAL A 263 7.00 7.19 1.20
CA VAL A 263 8.29 6.74 1.76
C VAL A 263 9.26 6.27 0.68
N TRP A 264 8.76 5.60 -0.37
CA TRP A 264 9.58 5.27 -1.54
C TRP A 264 10.11 6.54 -2.23
N ALA A 265 9.31 7.59 -2.33
CA ALA A 265 9.71 8.83 -2.99
C ALA A 265 10.81 9.58 -2.21
N GLU A 266 10.86 9.49 -0.88
CA GLU A 266 11.95 10.05 -0.06
C GLU A 266 13.33 9.59 -0.56
N ASP A 267 13.45 8.29 -0.80
CA ASP A 267 14.68 7.62 -1.22
C ASP A 267 15.03 7.96 -2.67
N GLU A 268 14.05 7.95 -3.58
CA GLU A 268 14.31 8.25 -4.99
C GLU A 268 14.69 9.72 -5.23
N VAL A 269 14.12 10.65 -4.45
CA VAL A 269 14.42 12.08 -4.56
C VAL A 269 15.72 12.45 -3.83
N TYR A 270 15.99 11.79 -2.68
CA TYR A 270 17.13 12.05 -1.82
C TYR A 270 17.88 10.77 -1.39
N ASP A 271 18.34 9.99 -2.36
CA ASP A 271 19.07 8.70 -2.24
C ASP A 271 20.23 8.64 -1.21
N ARG A 272 20.76 9.79 -0.78
CA ARG A 272 21.82 9.86 0.26
C ARG A 272 21.29 10.06 1.68
N ILE A 273 19.97 10.14 1.85
CA ILE A 273 19.29 10.39 3.12
C ILE A 273 18.35 9.22 3.35
N ASN A 274 18.92 8.09 3.77
CA ASN A 274 18.20 6.83 3.97
C ASN A 274 17.41 6.91 5.30
N ASP A 275 16.36 7.73 5.32
CA ASP A 275 15.42 7.88 6.44
C ASP A 275 14.50 6.67 6.55
N ASN A 276 13.82 6.35 5.45
CA ASN A 276 13.04 5.15 5.18
C ASN A 276 13.57 3.80 5.72
N LEU A 277 14.88 3.63 5.95
CA LEU A 277 15.46 2.40 6.52
C LEU A 277 14.94 2.10 7.92
N GLN A 278 14.51 3.14 8.64
CA GLN A 278 13.90 3.00 9.96
C GLN A 278 12.65 2.13 9.95
N TYR A 279 11.96 2.01 8.81
CA TYR A 279 10.76 1.19 8.65
C TYR A 279 11.04 -0.26 8.26
N LEU A 280 12.30 -0.63 7.96
CA LEU A 280 12.65 -2.01 7.61
C LEU A 280 12.29 -3.06 8.69
N PRO A 281 12.37 -2.78 10.00
CA PRO A 281 11.84 -3.64 11.07
C PRO A 281 10.36 -4.02 10.91
N MET A 282 9.54 -3.14 10.34
CA MET A 282 8.10 -3.33 10.12
C MET A 282 7.75 -3.69 8.65
N SER A 283 8.75 -4.09 7.86
CA SER A 283 8.58 -4.37 6.43
C SER A 283 8.36 -5.86 6.12
N PRO A 284 8.01 -6.21 4.86
CA PRO A 284 8.08 -7.59 4.37
C PRO A 284 9.46 -8.26 4.51
N MET A 285 10.53 -7.51 4.76
CA MET A 285 11.84 -8.09 5.05
C MET A 285 11.92 -8.69 6.46
N ARG A 286 11.16 -8.20 7.43
CA ARG A 286 11.21 -8.71 8.81
C ARG A 286 9.95 -9.45 9.22
N GLN A 287 8.83 -9.07 8.61
CA GLN A 287 7.51 -9.64 8.83
C GLN A 287 6.92 -10.18 7.51
N PRO A 288 7.57 -11.16 6.86
CA PRO A 288 7.15 -11.64 5.54
C PRO A 288 5.77 -12.32 5.53
N ARG A 289 5.25 -12.72 6.70
CA ARG A 289 3.99 -13.44 6.85
C ARG A 289 2.76 -12.55 7.06
N GLN A 290 2.96 -11.25 7.30
CA GLN A 290 1.89 -10.26 7.34
C GLN A 290 1.62 -9.78 5.90
N SER A 291 0.41 -9.30 5.62
CA SER A 291 0.02 -8.86 4.28
C SER A 291 0.75 -7.58 3.90
N LEU A 292 1.00 -7.36 2.62
CA LEU A 292 1.70 -6.17 2.13
C LEU A 292 0.87 -4.90 2.34
N ASP A 293 -0.44 -5.01 2.18
CA ASP A 293 -1.40 -3.94 2.05
C ASP A 293 -2.12 -3.59 3.36
N GLN A 294 -1.38 -3.62 4.47
CA GLN A 294 -1.94 -3.31 5.79
C GLN A 294 -1.77 -1.82 6.10
N PHE A 295 -2.85 -1.20 6.56
CA PHE A 295 -2.87 0.11 7.19
C PHE A 295 -3.56 0.03 8.56
N GLY A 296 -3.13 0.85 9.52
CA GLY A 296 -3.55 0.80 10.94
C GLY A 296 -2.37 1.15 11.86
N ASP A 297 -2.51 0.90 13.16
CA ASP A 297 -1.59 1.38 14.22
C ASP A 297 -0.11 0.97 14.08
N SER A 298 0.20 -0.01 13.23
CA SER A 298 1.59 -0.42 12.98
C SER A 298 2.24 0.40 11.86
N LEU A 299 3.55 0.67 11.97
CA LEU A 299 4.36 1.35 10.93
C LEU A 299 4.61 0.50 9.66
N ARG A 300 3.76 -0.50 9.41
CA ARG A 300 3.95 -1.47 8.34
C ARG A 300 3.69 -0.88 6.96
N HIS A 301 2.71 0.02 6.84
CA HIS A 301 2.40 0.72 5.59
C HIS A 301 3.63 1.50 5.11
N TYR A 302 4.33 2.22 6.01
CA TYR A 302 5.62 2.82 5.68
C TYR A 302 6.62 1.76 5.22
N GLY A 303 6.80 0.67 5.99
CA GLY A 303 7.74 -0.41 5.66
C GLY A 303 7.46 -1.14 4.34
N ALA A 304 6.27 -1.02 3.76
CA ALA A 304 5.92 -1.60 2.47
C ALA A 304 6.62 -0.90 1.29
N TRP A 305 7.27 0.27 1.50
CA TRP A 305 8.08 0.98 0.50
C TRP A 305 9.08 0.06 -0.22
N ILE A 306 9.62 -0.93 0.49
CA ILE A 306 10.62 -1.87 -0.05
C ILE A 306 10.07 -2.70 -1.22
N PHE A 307 8.75 -2.89 -1.30
CA PHE A 307 8.12 -3.51 -2.46
C PHE A 307 8.21 -2.61 -3.70
N PHE A 308 8.01 -1.30 -3.55
CA PHE A 308 8.16 -0.33 -4.63
C PHE A 308 9.63 -0.17 -5.03
N ARG A 309 10.59 -0.16 -4.09
CA ARG A 309 12.03 -0.26 -4.41
C ARG A 309 12.34 -1.52 -5.23
N TYR A 310 11.78 -2.67 -4.85
CA TYR A 310 11.95 -3.90 -5.63
C TYR A 310 11.40 -3.78 -7.06
N LEU A 311 10.22 -3.18 -7.23
CA LEU A 311 9.63 -2.95 -8.55
C LEU A 311 10.49 -2.00 -9.38
N SER A 312 10.94 -0.90 -8.80
CA SER A 312 11.80 0.10 -9.43
C SER A 312 13.11 -0.51 -9.94
N GLU A 313 13.82 -1.29 -9.11
CA GLU A 313 15.06 -1.95 -9.52
C GLU A 313 14.84 -3.09 -10.53
N ARG A 314 13.71 -3.79 -10.43
CA ARG A 314 13.33 -4.84 -11.39
C ARG A 314 12.96 -4.27 -12.77
N PHE A 315 12.40 -3.07 -12.80
CA PHE A 315 11.93 -2.39 -14.00
C PHE A 315 12.57 -0.99 -14.11
N PRO A 316 13.88 -0.90 -14.39
CA PRO A 316 14.72 0.27 -14.14
C PRO A 316 14.51 1.45 -15.11
N ARG A 317 13.49 1.39 -15.98
CA ARG A 317 13.18 2.51 -16.87
C ARG A 317 12.78 3.71 -16.01
N SER A 318 13.50 4.81 -16.14
CA SER A 318 13.24 6.06 -15.42
C SER A 318 12.93 7.22 -16.37
N GLN A 319 12.24 8.23 -15.83
CA GLN A 319 12.02 9.54 -16.44
C GLN A 319 12.20 10.57 -15.31
N GLY A 320 12.83 11.72 -15.58
CA GLY A 320 13.03 12.74 -14.55
C GLY A 320 13.78 12.24 -13.30
N ARG A 321 14.64 11.22 -13.47
CA ARG A 321 15.36 10.50 -12.41
C ARG A 321 14.52 9.60 -11.50
N MET A 322 13.21 9.46 -11.73
CA MET A 322 12.38 8.53 -11.00
C MET A 322 11.93 7.33 -11.86
N PRO A 323 11.77 6.14 -11.26
CA PRO A 323 11.24 4.96 -11.93
C PRO A 323 9.84 5.18 -12.53
N VAL A 324 9.68 4.85 -13.81
CA VAL A 324 8.42 4.99 -14.55
C VAL A 324 7.34 4.04 -14.03
N ILE A 325 7.73 2.91 -13.42
CA ILE A 325 6.77 1.89 -13.00
C ILE A 325 5.81 2.41 -11.91
N VAL A 326 6.28 3.16 -10.93
CA VAL A 326 5.41 3.68 -9.85
C VAL A 326 4.45 4.73 -10.40
N ARG A 327 4.92 5.62 -11.29
CA ARG A 327 4.03 6.53 -12.02
C ARG A 327 2.95 5.79 -12.81
N LYS A 328 3.30 4.71 -13.53
CA LYS A 328 2.31 3.93 -14.29
C LYS A 328 1.32 3.17 -13.40
N ILE A 329 1.68 2.87 -12.16
CA ILE A 329 0.74 2.35 -11.16
C ILE A 329 -0.23 3.47 -10.75
N TRP A 330 0.26 4.67 -10.42
CA TRP A 330 -0.58 5.83 -10.10
C TRP A 330 -1.49 6.28 -11.25
N GLU A 331 -1.05 6.19 -12.51
CA GLU A 331 -1.92 6.44 -13.67
C GLU A 331 -3.06 5.41 -13.82
N ARG A 332 -2.93 4.22 -13.24
CA ARG A 332 -4.02 3.22 -13.18
C ARG A 332 -4.95 3.48 -12.02
N ALA A 333 -4.39 3.86 -10.88
CA ALA A 333 -5.09 4.31 -9.69
C ALA A 333 -5.68 5.73 -9.86
N ASP A 334 -5.67 6.30 -11.06
CA ASP A 334 -6.26 7.61 -11.30
C ASP A 334 -7.79 7.52 -11.13
N GLY A 335 -8.29 8.11 -10.06
CA GLY A 335 -9.70 8.22 -9.70
C GLY A 335 -10.37 9.50 -10.23
N SER A 336 -9.71 10.25 -11.11
CA SER A 336 -10.31 11.41 -11.78
C SER A 336 -11.45 11.01 -12.72
N ARG A 337 -12.21 12.00 -13.23
CA ARG A 337 -13.45 11.79 -14.01
C ARG A 337 -13.36 10.79 -15.18
N ASN A 338 -12.18 10.57 -15.75
CA ASN A 338 -11.94 9.61 -16.83
C ASN A 338 -10.77 8.66 -16.54
N GLY A 339 -10.32 8.60 -15.29
CA GLY A 339 -9.24 7.74 -14.87
C GLY A 339 -9.69 6.26 -14.77
N PRO A 340 -8.76 5.30 -14.74
CA PRO A 340 -9.11 3.88 -14.71
C PRO A 340 -9.64 3.38 -13.36
N ASP A 341 -9.39 4.12 -12.28
CA ASP A 341 -9.88 3.85 -10.91
C ASP A 341 -9.57 2.43 -10.41
N ASP A 342 -8.34 1.96 -10.71
CA ASP A 342 -7.84 0.69 -10.21
C ASP A 342 -7.25 0.86 -8.81
N TYR A 343 -7.94 0.39 -7.77
CA TYR A 343 -7.42 0.48 -6.40
C TYR A 343 -6.04 -0.15 -6.24
N SER A 344 -5.18 0.46 -5.43
CA SER A 344 -3.79 0.10 -5.11
C SER A 344 -3.22 -1.17 -5.75
N ILE A 345 -3.46 -2.34 -5.16
CA ILE A 345 -2.86 -3.61 -5.59
C ILE A 345 -3.46 -4.13 -6.91
N GLN A 346 -4.68 -3.71 -7.27
CA GLN A 346 -5.25 -3.93 -8.60
C GLN A 346 -4.45 -3.14 -9.65
N ALA A 347 -4.13 -1.87 -9.40
CA ALA A 347 -3.27 -1.06 -10.27
C ALA A 347 -1.88 -1.71 -10.44
N VAL A 348 -1.25 -2.14 -9.34
CA VAL A 348 0.02 -2.90 -9.39
C VAL A 348 -0.12 -4.15 -10.27
N SER A 349 -1.16 -4.96 -10.04
CA SER A 349 -1.38 -6.21 -10.76
C SER A 349 -1.55 -5.98 -12.27
N LYS A 350 -2.35 -4.99 -12.66
CA LYS A 350 -2.59 -4.64 -14.06
C LYS A 350 -1.35 -4.02 -14.73
N GLU A 351 -0.58 -3.22 -14.00
CA GLU A 351 0.67 -2.67 -14.54
C GLU A 351 1.70 -3.76 -14.81
N LEU A 352 1.83 -4.72 -13.88
CA LEU A 352 2.67 -5.90 -14.08
C LEU A 352 2.20 -6.75 -15.27
N ALA A 353 0.89 -6.89 -15.47
CA ALA A 353 0.30 -7.58 -16.62
C ALA A 353 0.67 -6.91 -17.95
N SER A 354 0.61 -5.58 -18.03
CA SER A 354 1.00 -4.82 -19.22
C SER A 354 2.48 -4.99 -19.60
N ARG A 355 3.31 -5.40 -18.63
CA ARG A 355 4.74 -5.68 -18.80
C ARG A 355 5.05 -7.16 -19.08
N GLY A 356 4.03 -7.97 -19.40
CA GLY A 356 4.18 -9.38 -19.75
C GLY A 356 4.54 -10.30 -18.57
N THR A 357 4.26 -9.89 -17.33
CA THR A 357 4.42 -10.71 -16.13
C THR A 357 3.10 -10.76 -15.34
N ASP A 358 3.09 -11.40 -14.18
CA ASP A 358 1.95 -11.35 -13.26
C ASP A 358 2.40 -11.12 -11.81
N LEU A 359 1.49 -10.59 -10.99
CA LEU A 359 1.74 -10.29 -9.57
C LEU A 359 2.23 -11.52 -8.81
N ARG A 360 1.70 -12.72 -9.09
CA ARG A 360 2.11 -13.95 -8.39
C ARG A 360 3.59 -14.24 -8.58
N ARG A 361 4.07 -14.11 -9.82
CA ARG A 361 5.48 -14.31 -10.15
C ARG A 361 6.34 -13.24 -9.49
N VAL A 362 5.97 -11.98 -9.62
CA VAL A 362 6.76 -10.85 -9.10
C VAL A 362 6.81 -10.88 -7.58
N TYR A 363 5.69 -11.08 -6.91
CA TYR A 363 5.60 -11.14 -5.46
C TYR A 363 6.39 -12.32 -4.88
N ALA A 364 6.34 -13.51 -5.51
CA ALA A 364 7.17 -14.64 -5.08
C ALA A 364 8.68 -14.38 -5.27
N GLN A 365 9.05 -13.65 -6.33
CA GLN A 365 10.44 -13.25 -6.57
C GLN A 365 10.91 -12.12 -5.64
N PHE A 366 10.01 -11.23 -5.22
CA PHE A 366 10.24 -10.24 -4.17
C PHE A 366 10.50 -10.91 -2.81
N ALA A 367 9.65 -11.87 -2.43
CA ALA A 367 9.87 -12.64 -1.21
C ALA A 367 11.22 -13.39 -1.20
N ASP A 368 11.63 -13.97 -2.34
CA ASP A 368 12.97 -14.55 -2.50
C ASP A 368 14.09 -13.48 -2.47
N ALA A 369 13.90 -12.32 -3.10
CA ALA A 369 14.85 -11.21 -3.09
C ALA A 369 15.20 -10.77 -1.66
N ASN A 370 14.18 -10.68 -0.81
CA ASN A 370 14.32 -10.30 0.60
C ASN A 370 15.17 -11.29 1.40
N ARG A 371 15.37 -12.54 0.94
CA ARG A 371 16.27 -13.52 1.56
C ARG A 371 17.75 -13.28 1.28
N ARG A 372 18.05 -12.41 0.32
CA ARG A 372 19.41 -12.13 -0.18
C ARG A 372 19.57 -10.68 -0.62
N PRO A 373 19.26 -9.71 0.26
CA PRO A 373 19.13 -8.32 -0.14
C PRO A 373 20.45 -7.73 -0.63
N ARG A 374 21.58 -8.08 -0.02
CA ARG A 374 22.95 -7.70 -0.44
C ARG A 374 23.31 -7.99 -1.90
N ARG A 375 22.50 -8.78 -2.61
CA ARG A 375 22.69 -9.16 -4.02
C ARG A 375 21.53 -8.78 -4.92
N THR A 376 20.47 -8.22 -4.34
CA THR A 376 19.23 -7.97 -5.06
C THR A 376 18.84 -6.51 -5.05
N TYR A 377 19.17 -5.80 -3.97
CA TYR A 377 18.98 -4.36 -3.85
C TYR A 377 20.32 -3.67 -3.96
N GLU A 378 20.34 -2.51 -4.61
CA GLU A 378 21.52 -1.66 -4.71
C GLU A 378 22.08 -1.31 -3.32
N GLU A 379 21.21 -0.85 -2.40
CA GLU A 379 21.59 -0.58 -1.01
C GLU A 379 21.51 -1.80 -0.09
N GLY A 380 21.40 -3.00 -0.65
CA GLY A 380 21.09 -4.22 0.10
C GLY A 380 22.12 -4.61 1.17
N ARG A 381 23.26 -3.92 1.24
CA ARG A 381 24.25 -4.01 2.34
C ARG A 381 23.70 -3.51 3.67
N SER A 382 22.83 -2.51 3.64
CA SER A 382 22.16 -1.95 4.82
C SER A 382 20.95 -2.77 5.25
N TYR A 383 20.49 -3.70 4.40
CA TYR A 383 19.26 -4.45 4.61
C TYR A 383 19.54 -5.82 5.24
N ARG A 384 18.70 -6.23 6.19
CA ARG A 384 18.76 -7.57 6.78
C ARG A 384 17.99 -8.59 5.93
N ALA A 385 18.55 -9.78 5.80
CA ALA A 385 17.89 -10.86 5.08
C ALA A 385 16.65 -11.35 5.85
N ALA A 386 15.55 -11.60 5.14
CA ALA A 386 14.29 -11.99 5.75
C ALA A 386 14.36 -13.29 6.53
N PRO A 387 13.63 -13.45 7.65
CA PRO A 387 13.79 -14.64 8.50
C PRO A 387 13.41 -15.94 7.78
N THR A 388 14.08 -17.03 8.13
CA THR A 388 13.74 -18.39 7.70
C THR A 388 14.07 -19.37 8.81
N ARG A 389 13.30 -20.45 8.90
CA ARG A 389 13.71 -21.62 9.67
C ARG A 389 14.59 -22.50 8.77
N ALA A 390 15.72 -22.95 9.32
CA ALA A 390 16.66 -23.83 8.61
C ALA A 390 16.66 -25.21 9.24
N HIS A 391 16.66 -26.25 8.40
CA HIS A 391 16.74 -27.63 8.83
C HIS A 391 17.91 -28.33 8.12
N THR A 392 18.66 -29.15 8.85
CA THR A 392 19.80 -29.90 8.29
C THR A 392 19.39 -31.34 8.03
N PHE A 393 19.50 -31.78 6.78
CA PHE A 393 19.20 -33.15 6.40
C PHE A 393 20.37 -34.10 6.67
N THR A 394 20.07 -35.23 7.30
CA THR A 394 21.02 -36.28 7.65
C THR A 394 20.61 -37.61 6.99
N PRO A 395 21.45 -38.65 7.00
CA PRO A 395 21.03 -39.97 6.51
C PRO A 395 19.73 -40.48 7.15
N ALA A 396 19.51 -40.22 8.44
CA ALA A 396 18.30 -40.62 9.17
C ALA A 396 17.10 -39.67 8.97
N SER A 397 17.33 -38.38 8.70
CA SER A 397 16.29 -37.36 8.55
C SER A 397 16.51 -36.54 7.29
N HIS A 398 16.00 -37.02 6.16
CA HIS A 398 16.13 -36.38 4.84
C HIS A 398 14.81 -36.27 4.07
N ASP A 399 13.69 -36.34 4.80
CA ASP A 399 12.33 -36.17 4.29
C ASP A 399 11.50 -35.47 5.37
N THR A 400 10.90 -34.33 5.04
CA THR A 400 10.05 -33.60 6.00
C THR A 400 8.71 -34.28 6.22
N GLY A 401 8.33 -35.25 5.39
CA GLY A 401 6.92 -35.60 5.19
C GLY A 401 6.13 -34.41 4.67
N TRP A 402 4.80 -34.54 4.63
CA TRP A 402 3.94 -33.41 4.33
C TRP A 402 3.83 -32.50 5.55
N GLN A 403 4.22 -31.25 5.36
CA GLN A 403 4.13 -30.17 6.32
C GLN A 403 3.11 -29.13 5.84
N GLN A 404 2.62 -28.30 6.74
CA GLN A 404 1.67 -27.24 6.45
C GLN A 404 2.07 -25.93 7.12
N VAL A 405 1.84 -24.83 6.42
CA VAL A 405 1.95 -23.46 6.94
C VAL A 405 0.72 -22.66 6.53
N ARG A 406 0.39 -21.63 7.31
CA ARG A 406 -0.63 -20.63 6.95
C ARG A 406 0.07 -19.35 6.54
N VAL A 407 -0.37 -18.77 5.43
CA VAL A 407 0.19 -17.56 4.85
C VAL A 407 -0.95 -16.62 4.50
N ASN A 408 -0.88 -15.39 5.01
CA ASN A 408 -1.85 -14.34 4.74
C ASN A 408 -1.89 -13.98 3.25
N HIS A 409 -2.92 -13.30 2.80
CA HIS A 409 -2.91 -12.71 1.46
C HIS A 409 -1.76 -11.70 1.35
N LEU A 410 -1.28 -11.45 0.14
CA LEU A 410 -0.09 -10.62 -0.14
C LEU A 410 1.05 -10.83 0.88
N ALA A 411 1.34 -12.09 1.19
CA ALA A 411 2.37 -12.48 2.15
C ALA A 411 3.13 -13.74 1.70
N SER A 412 4.19 -14.08 2.42
CA SER A 412 5.08 -15.18 2.09
C SER A 412 5.68 -15.88 3.32
N THR A 413 6.27 -17.05 3.08
CA THR A 413 7.13 -17.72 4.05
C THR A 413 8.25 -18.43 3.32
N THR A 414 9.43 -18.48 3.92
CA THR A 414 10.57 -19.23 3.40
C THR A 414 10.99 -20.31 4.37
N LEU A 415 11.35 -21.47 3.80
CA LEU A 415 11.91 -22.62 4.51
C LEU A 415 13.28 -22.90 3.92
N SER A 416 14.26 -23.20 4.76
CA SER A 416 15.64 -23.47 4.33
C SER A 416 16.06 -24.87 4.72
N VAL A 417 16.72 -25.59 3.81
CA VAL A 417 17.26 -26.93 4.04
C VAL A 417 18.73 -26.97 3.67
N ARG A 418 19.56 -27.56 4.53
CA ARG A 418 21.00 -27.74 4.34
C ARG A 418 21.35 -29.23 4.23
N PRO A 419 22.26 -29.64 3.34
CA PRO A 419 22.76 -31.01 3.37
C PRO A 419 23.73 -31.17 4.54
N GLY A 420 23.53 -32.19 5.36
CA GLY A 420 24.50 -32.61 6.36
C GLY A 420 25.73 -33.28 5.73
N PRO A 421 26.85 -33.35 6.45
CA PRO A 421 28.14 -33.80 5.90
C PRO A 421 28.09 -35.23 5.34
N GLU A 422 27.32 -36.12 5.97
CA GLU A 422 27.20 -37.54 5.59
C GLU A 422 26.08 -37.84 4.59
N LEU A 423 25.37 -36.80 4.11
CA LEU A 423 24.23 -36.99 3.23
C LEU A 423 24.68 -37.44 1.83
N LYS A 424 24.26 -38.64 1.41
CA LYS A 424 24.63 -39.25 0.12
C LYS A 424 23.76 -38.76 -1.05
N GLN A 425 22.56 -38.24 -0.75
CA GLN A 425 21.59 -37.74 -1.72
C GLN A 425 22.11 -36.47 -2.41
N ARG A 426 21.98 -36.41 -3.74
CA ARG A 426 22.56 -35.34 -4.57
C ARG A 426 21.51 -34.38 -5.13
N ARG A 427 20.23 -34.63 -4.85
CA ARG A 427 19.13 -33.81 -5.33
C ARG A 427 18.11 -33.57 -4.23
N LEU A 428 17.44 -32.43 -4.30
CA LEU A 428 16.33 -32.09 -3.42
C LEU A 428 15.06 -32.05 -4.26
N ARG A 429 14.14 -32.98 -3.99
CA ARG A 429 12.81 -32.98 -4.56
C ARG A 429 11.87 -32.22 -3.64
N VAL A 430 11.14 -31.28 -4.21
CA VAL A 430 10.14 -30.48 -3.50
C VAL A 430 8.80 -30.68 -4.17
N ALA A 431 7.81 -31.12 -3.39
CA ALA A 431 6.41 -31.16 -3.78
C ALA A 431 5.65 -30.09 -2.99
N VAL A 432 4.71 -29.40 -3.66
CA VAL A 432 3.84 -28.41 -3.03
C VAL A 432 2.39 -28.69 -3.40
N ASP A 433 1.50 -28.44 -2.44
CA ASP A 433 0.05 -28.46 -2.58
C ASP A 433 -0.48 -27.14 -2.00
N LEU A 434 -0.59 -26.16 -2.89
CA LEU A 434 -0.97 -24.78 -2.57
C LEU A 434 -2.43 -24.54 -2.99
N PRO A 435 -3.06 -23.44 -2.53
CA PRO A 435 -4.32 -23.00 -3.11
C PRO A 435 -4.24 -22.89 -4.63
N ALA A 436 -5.40 -23.00 -5.29
CA ALA A 436 -5.49 -22.93 -6.74
C ALA A 436 -4.73 -21.73 -7.30
N LYS A 437 -4.04 -21.90 -8.42
CA LYS A 437 -3.14 -20.87 -9.00
C LYS A 437 -3.85 -19.51 -9.20
N ARG A 438 -5.15 -19.53 -9.48
CA ARG A 438 -6.01 -18.33 -9.61
C ARG A 438 -6.20 -17.54 -8.30
N ARG A 439 -5.91 -18.15 -7.14
CA ARG A 439 -5.92 -17.55 -5.80
C ARG A 439 -4.54 -17.02 -5.40
N GLY A 440 -3.72 -16.61 -6.37
CA GLY A 440 -2.45 -15.94 -6.09
C GLY A 440 -1.25 -16.84 -5.75
N SER A 441 -1.39 -18.18 -5.72
CA SER A 441 -0.30 -19.04 -5.28
C SER A 441 0.90 -19.09 -6.24
N ALA A 442 2.11 -19.02 -5.66
CA ALA A 442 3.38 -19.18 -6.34
C ALA A 442 4.45 -19.74 -5.38
N ALA A 443 5.48 -20.36 -5.94
CA ALA A 443 6.62 -20.85 -5.17
C ALA A 443 7.94 -20.70 -5.95
N VAL A 444 9.01 -20.40 -5.22
CA VAL A 444 10.38 -20.26 -5.72
C VAL A 444 11.29 -21.24 -4.98
N LEU A 445 12.15 -21.92 -5.73
CA LEU A 445 13.28 -22.65 -5.17
C LEU A 445 14.57 -21.92 -5.49
N THR A 446 15.39 -21.70 -4.46
CA THR A 446 16.69 -21.05 -4.58
C THR A 446 17.76 -21.89 -3.90
N TRP A 447 18.72 -22.42 -4.66
CA TRP A 447 19.87 -23.11 -4.08
C TRP A 447 21.11 -22.25 -4.15
N TYR A 448 21.93 -22.35 -3.11
CA TYR A 448 23.18 -21.62 -2.97
C TYR A 448 24.33 -22.60 -3.08
N ASP A 449 25.26 -22.38 -4.01
CA ASP A 449 26.49 -23.16 -4.06
C ASP A 449 27.42 -22.84 -2.88
N GLU A 450 28.59 -23.48 -2.81
CA GLU A 450 29.55 -23.30 -1.72
C GLU A 450 30.18 -21.90 -1.70
N GLN A 451 30.35 -21.28 -2.87
CA GLN A 451 30.73 -19.87 -3.02
C GLN A 451 29.57 -18.93 -2.66
N GLY A 452 28.43 -19.52 -2.31
CA GLY A 452 27.21 -18.85 -1.94
C GLY A 452 26.43 -18.30 -3.12
N ARG A 453 26.82 -18.46 -4.39
CA ARG A 453 26.06 -17.97 -5.57
C ARG A 453 24.67 -18.59 -5.58
N ALA A 454 23.67 -17.76 -5.85
CA ALA A 454 22.27 -18.16 -5.80
C ALA A 454 21.77 -18.51 -7.19
N HIS A 455 21.13 -19.67 -7.31
CA HIS A 455 20.45 -20.12 -8.51
C HIS A 455 18.98 -20.35 -8.19
N ARG A 456 18.09 -19.92 -9.07
CA ARG A 456 16.65 -19.91 -8.77
C ARG A 456 15.84 -20.54 -9.87
N THR A 457 14.71 -21.13 -9.48
CA THR A 457 13.68 -21.56 -10.41
C THR A 457 12.29 -21.39 -9.79
N MET A 458 11.30 -21.06 -10.61
CA MET A 458 9.90 -21.08 -10.20
C MET A 458 9.42 -22.53 -10.17
N VAL A 459 8.69 -22.92 -9.13
CA VAL A 459 7.98 -24.21 -9.13
C VAL A 459 6.78 -24.08 -10.07
N ARG A 460 6.73 -24.92 -11.11
CA ARG A 460 5.60 -24.94 -12.05
C ARG A 460 4.38 -25.56 -11.36
N LEU A 461 3.35 -24.74 -11.14
CA LEU A 461 2.08 -25.17 -10.53
C LEU A 461 1.05 -25.53 -11.60
N SER A 462 0.29 -26.59 -11.34
CA SER A 462 -0.96 -26.90 -12.02
C SER A 462 -2.04 -25.86 -11.72
N ARG A 463 -3.19 -25.91 -12.42
CA ARG A 463 -4.34 -25.04 -12.12
C ARG A 463 -4.82 -25.17 -10.67
N LYS A 464 -4.71 -26.38 -10.10
CA LYS A 464 -5.10 -26.69 -8.71
C LYS A 464 -4.08 -26.22 -7.66
N GLY A 465 -2.91 -25.69 -8.05
CA GLY A 465 -1.88 -25.23 -7.11
C GLY A 465 -0.86 -26.31 -6.72
N VAL A 466 -1.00 -27.53 -7.24
CA VAL A 466 -0.05 -28.62 -7.02
C VAL A 466 1.15 -28.49 -7.95
N GLY A 467 2.37 -28.69 -7.45
CA GLY A 467 3.60 -28.65 -8.24
C GLY A 467 4.70 -29.52 -7.67
N THR A 468 5.69 -29.84 -8.50
CA THR A 468 6.92 -30.53 -8.09
C THR A 468 8.10 -29.93 -8.82
N ALA A 469 9.24 -29.83 -8.14
CA ALA A 469 10.50 -29.42 -8.72
C ALA A 469 11.67 -30.16 -8.05
N GLU A 470 12.78 -30.25 -8.77
CA GLU A 470 13.99 -30.89 -8.31
C GLU A 470 15.18 -29.97 -8.57
N VAL A 471 16.04 -29.79 -7.57
CA VAL A 471 17.24 -28.95 -7.66
C VAL A 471 18.46 -29.69 -7.18
N ARG A 472 19.64 -29.18 -7.52
CA ARG A 472 20.92 -29.69 -7.02
C ARG A 472 20.92 -29.64 -5.49
N PHE A 473 21.49 -30.66 -4.88
CA PHE A 473 21.65 -30.80 -3.44
C PHE A 473 22.87 -31.66 -3.13
N GLY A 474 23.16 -31.84 -1.84
CA GLY A 474 24.24 -32.71 -1.38
C GLY A 474 25.44 -31.94 -0.83
N SER A 475 26.15 -32.62 0.07
CA SER A 475 27.35 -32.14 0.74
C SER A 475 28.46 -31.81 -0.27
N GLY A 476 29.26 -30.78 -0.01
CA GLY A 476 30.38 -30.40 -0.88
C GLY A 476 29.99 -29.67 -2.17
N ARG A 477 28.71 -29.30 -2.35
CA ARG A 477 28.20 -28.66 -3.59
C ARG A 477 27.17 -27.58 -3.35
N VAL A 478 26.29 -27.79 -2.38
CA VAL A 478 25.17 -26.90 -2.07
C VAL A 478 25.20 -26.54 -0.60
N ARG A 479 25.30 -25.25 -0.30
CA ARG A 479 25.29 -24.74 1.08
C ARG A 479 23.91 -24.82 1.71
N ARG A 480 22.87 -24.47 0.95
CA ARG A 480 21.45 -24.56 1.34
C ARG A 480 20.53 -24.44 0.14
N VAL A 481 19.29 -24.87 0.33
CA VAL A 481 18.16 -24.62 -0.57
C VAL A 481 17.05 -23.94 0.20
N ASP A 482 16.54 -22.83 -0.33
CA ASP A 482 15.40 -22.10 0.20
C ASP A 482 14.16 -22.41 -0.67
N LEU A 483 13.05 -22.80 -0.04
CA LEU A 483 11.70 -22.87 -0.62
C LEU A 483 10.90 -21.68 -0.12
N THR A 484 10.60 -20.75 -1.01
CA THR A 484 9.72 -19.61 -0.74
C THR A 484 8.34 -19.92 -1.27
N LEU A 485 7.33 -19.86 -0.39
CA LEU A 485 5.92 -19.99 -0.73
C LEU A 485 5.28 -18.61 -0.61
N ALA A 486 4.52 -18.21 -1.63
CA ALA A 486 3.89 -16.89 -1.70
C ALA A 486 2.39 -17.02 -1.95
N ASN A 487 1.62 -16.25 -1.19
CA ASN A 487 0.20 -16.01 -1.40
C ASN A 487 0.04 -14.59 -1.96
N ALA A 488 0.04 -14.44 -3.27
CA ALA A 488 -0.12 -13.14 -3.92
C ALA A 488 -1.59 -12.86 -4.28
N SER A 489 -2.53 -13.33 -3.46
CA SER A 489 -3.94 -13.09 -3.73
C SER A 489 -4.33 -11.65 -3.44
N ILE A 490 -5.08 -11.05 -4.34
CA ILE A 490 -5.71 -9.72 -4.20
C ILE A 490 -7.22 -9.82 -4.10
N ARG A 491 -7.76 -11.03 -3.90
CA ARG A 491 -9.20 -11.25 -3.86
C ARG A 491 -9.73 -10.73 -2.53
N SER A 492 -10.43 -9.62 -2.60
CA SER A 492 -11.11 -9.00 -1.46
C SER A 492 -12.62 -8.94 -1.70
N ARG A 493 -13.38 -8.68 -0.64
CA ARG A 493 -14.72 -8.13 -0.74
C ARG A 493 -14.61 -6.66 -0.34
N CYS A 494 -14.50 -5.78 -1.33
CA CYS A 494 -14.31 -4.34 -1.09
C CYS A 494 -15.48 -3.74 -0.32
N TRP A 495 -15.21 -2.68 0.44
CA TRP A 495 -16.21 -1.93 1.21
C TRP A 495 -16.96 -2.78 2.25
N GLN A 496 -16.27 -3.76 2.86
CA GLN A 496 -16.87 -4.65 3.88
C GLN A 496 -16.20 -4.54 5.26
N GLY A 497 -15.39 -3.50 5.48
CA GLY A 497 -14.89 -3.12 6.79
C GLY A 497 -13.51 -3.68 7.15
N GLN A 498 -12.98 -3.14 8.25
CA GLN A 498 -11.65 -3.43 8.81
C GLN A 498 -11.69 -4.68 9.71
N VAL A 499 -10.58 -5.39 9.81
CA VAL A 499 -10.44 -6.54 10.73
C VAL A 499 -9.41 -6.17 11.77
N ASP A 500 -9.79 -6.20 13.05
CA ASP A 500 -8.90 -5.93 14.18
C ASP A 500 -8.15 -4.59 14.07
N GLY A 501 -8.83 -3.52 13.61
CA GLY A 501 -8.22 -2.19 13.41
C GLY A 501 -7.28 -2.09 12.21
N VAL A 502 -7.22 -3.12 11.36
CA VAL A 502 -6.40 -3.14 10.15
C VAL A 502 -7.27 -2.96 8.91
N GLU A 503 -6.93 -1.94 8.13
CA GLU A 503 -7.47 -1.71 6.79
C GLU A 503 -6.60 -2.40 5.74
N TYR A 504 -7.28 -2.96 4.73
CA TYR A 504 -6.67 -3.60 3.57
C TYR A 504 -7.14 -2.92 2.29
N SER A 505 -6.53 -3.28 1.16
CA SER A 505 -6.88 -2.73 -0.15
C SER A 505 -8.40 -2.75 -0.40
N CYS A 506 -8.90 -1.69 -1.04
CA CYS A 506 -10.30 -1.34 -1.30
C CYS A 506 -11.21 -1.35 -0.06
N ARG A 507 -10.66 -0.99 1.11
CA ARG A 507 -11.34 -1.06 2.42
C ARG A 507 -12.05 -2.41 2.64
N GLY A 508 -11.41 -3.47 2.17
CA GLY A 508 -12.09 -4.73 1.89
C GLY A 508 -11.66 -5.89 2.79
N LEU A 509 -12.53 -6.91 2.89
CA LEU A 509 -12.25 -8.14 3.61
C LEU A 509 -11.51 -9.17 2.72
N PRO A 510 -10.25 -9.51 3.04
CA PRO A 510 -9.46 -10.44 2.22
C PRO A 510 -10.04 -11.87 2.23
N ARG A 511 -10.19 -12.48 1.05
CA ARG A 511 -10.81 -13.82 0.90
C ARG A 511 -9.82 -14.99 1.02
N ASP A 512 -8.53 -14.68 1.04
CA ASP A 512 -7.44 -15.65 0.98
C ASP A 512 -6.48 -15.54 2.16
N ASP A 513 -6.93 -14.92 3.24
CA ASP A 513 -6.11 -14.82 4.43
C ASP A 513 -5.92 -16.18 5.12
N HIS A 514 -4.81 -16.31 5.85
CA HIS A 514 -4.40 -17.56 6.50
C HIS A 514 -4.49 -18.83 5.63
N SER A 515 -4.22 -18.68 4.33
CA SER A 515 -4.31 -19.76 3.35
C SER A 515 -3.38 -20.91 3.71
N ARG A 516 -3.92 -22.13 3.74
CA ARG A 516 -3.16 -23.35 4.01
C ARG A 516 -2.30 -23.70 2.80
N MET A 517 -0.99 -23.76 3.01
CA MET A 517 0.00 -24.15 2.01
C MET A 517 0.78 -25.35 2.51
N ARG A 518 0.75 -26.44 1.75
CA ARG A 518 1.43 -27.68 2.10
C ARG A 518 2.67 -27.87 1.24
N TYR A 519 3.69 -28.47 1.84
CA TYR A 519 4.93 -28.82 1.14
C TYR A 519 5.51 -30.13 1.68
N ARG A 520 6.31 -30.79 0.86
CA ARG A 520 7.20 -31.89 1.25
C ARG A 520 8.54 -31.68 0.57
N ILE A 521 9.60 -31.70 1.38
CA ILE A 521 10.98 -31.58 0.89
C ILE A 521 11.68 -32.91 1.22
N ARG A 522 12.27 -33.54 0.20
CA ARG A 522 12.95 -34.82 0.34
C ARG A 522 14.28 -34.81 -0.42
N ALA A 523 15.35 -35.21 0.25
CA ALA A 523 16.60 -35.51 -0.44
C ALA A 523 16.48 -36.84 -1.20
N VAL A 524 16.91 -36.87 -2.45
CA VAL A 524 16.89 -38.06 -3.30
C VAL A 524 18.26 -38.26 -3.94
N ARG A 525 18.56 -39.50 -4.33
CA ARG A 525 19.86 -39.87 -4.90
C ARG A 525 20.15 -39.11 -6.18
#